data_AF-A0AAX3DTE3-F1
#
_entry.id   AF-A0AAX3DTE3-F1
#
_cell.length_a   1.000
_cell.length_b   1.000
_cell.length_c   1.000
_cell.angle_alpha   90.00
_cell.angle_beta   90.00
_cell.angle_gamma   90.00
#
_symmetry.space_group_name_H-M   'P 1'
#
loop_
_entity.id
_entity.type
_entity.pdbx_description
1 polymer ?
#
loop_
_entity_poly.entity_id
_entity_poly.type
_entity_poly.pdbx_seq_one_letter_code
_entity_poly.pdbx_strand_id
1 'polypeptide(L)' 'MPRTRLELVHEDRYAAEVPVERCEEGAWEPYLSPDDVRKLEAVRSALRRGDLAEAAKYGRIFELKPIST' A
#
# COMPACT_ATOMS: atom_id res chain seq x y z
N MET A 1 1.51 -4.18 -20.80
CA MET A 1 0.21 -3.74 -20.22
C MET A 1 0.35 -3.61 -18.70
N PRO A 2 -0.12 -2.51 -18.07
CA PRO A 2 -0.11 -2.40 -16.61
C PRO A 2 -1.07 -3.41 -15.99
N ARG A 3 -0.64 -4.04 -14.89
CA ARG A 3 -1.46 -4.99 -14.13
C ARG A 3 -1.74 -4.41 -12.75
N THR A 4 -3.01 -4.41 -12.36
CA THR A 4 -3.41 -4.04 -11.01
C THR A 4 -2.95 -5.10 -10.03
N ARG A 5 -2.22 -4.69 -8.99
CA ARG A 5 -1.78 -5.53 -7.89
C ARG A 5 -2.14 -4.87 -6.56
N LEU A 6 -2.35 -5.69 -5.54
CA LEU A 6 -2.50 -5.20 -4.17
C LEU A 6 -1.14 -5.22 -3.49
N GLU A 7 -0.68 -4.05 -3.05
CA GLU A 7 0.48 -3.94 -2.17
C GLU A 7 0.02 -3.78 -0.73
N LEU A 8 0.67 -4.49 0.18
CA LEU A 8 0.36 -4.44 1.60
C LEU A 8 1.31 -3.47 2.30
N VAL A 9 0.77 -2.36 2.80
CA VAL A 9 1.53 -1.41 3.64
C VAL A 9 1.26 -1.74 5.09
N HIS A 10 2.28 -2.18 5.83
CA HIS A 10 2.19 -2.48 7.25
C HIS A 10 2.92 -1.41 8.06
N GLU A 11 2.22 -0.80 9.02
CA GLU A 11 2.81 0.06 10.05
C GLU A 11 2.24 -0.33 11.43
N ASP A 12 3.11 -0.72 12.35
CA ASP A 12 2.81 -1.14 13.72
C ASP A 12 1.65 -2.15 13.82
N ARG A 13 0.48 -1.68 14.24
CA ARG A 13 -0.72 -2.49 14.51
C ARG A 13 -1.70 -2.53 13.34
N TYR A 14 -1.41 -1.82 12.26
CA TYR A 14 -2.32 -1.67 11.12
C TYR A 14 -1.65 -2.07 9.81
N ALA A 15 -2.43 -2.63 8.90
CA ALA A 15 -2.01 -2.82 7.52
C ALA A 15 -3.06 -2.26 6.56
N ALA A 16 -2.64 -1.86 5.36
CA ALA A 16 -3.54 -1.45 4.30
C ALA A 16 -3.22 -2.18 3.00
N GLU A 17 -4.24 -2.78 2.38
CA GLU A 17 -4.17 -3.28 1.00
C GLU A 17 -4.47 -2.13 0.04
N VAL A 18 -3.46 -1.76 -0.75
CA VAL A 18 -3.53 -0.63 -1.68
C VAL A 18 -3.43 -1.15 -3.11
N PRO A 19 -4.44 -0.94 -3.96
CA PRO A 19 -4.34 -1.26 -5.38
C PRO A 19 -3.36 -0.29 -6.06
N VAL A 20 -2.39 -0.82 -6.78
CA VAL A 20 -1.40 -0.08 -7.55
C VAL A 20 -1.28 -0.66 -8.95
N GLU A 21 -0.84 0.14 -9.90
CA GLU A 21 -0.52 -0.33 -11.24
C GLU A 21 0.97 -0.61 -11.35
N ARG A 22 1.31 -1.88 -11.57
CA ARG A 22 2.69 -2.27 -11.89
C ARG A 22 2.83 -2.49 -13.38
N CYS A 23 3.83 -1.84 -13.97
CA CYS A 23 4.19 -2.10 -15.35
C CYS A 23 5.18 -3.27 -15.40
N GLU A 24 4.80 -4.31 -16.12
CA GLU A 24 5.64 -5.48 -16.41
C GLU A 24 6.33 -5.33 -17.78
N GLU A 25 6.43 -4.11 -18.32
CA GLU A 25 7.12 -3.83 -19.59
C GLU A 25 8.17 -2.69 -19.44
N GLY A 26 9.43 -2.95 -19.80
CA GLY A 26 10.56 -2.01 -19.73
C GLY A 26 11.92 -2.65 -19.38
N ALA A 27 13.01 -1.89 -19.55
CA ALA A 27 14.36 -2.37 -19.24
C ALA A 27 14.62 -2.65 -17.74
N TRP A 28 13.71 -2.22 -16.86
CA TRP A 28 13.76 -2.36 -15.40
C TRP A 28 12.41 -2.85 -14.84
N GLU A 29 11.84 -3.87 -15.46
CA GLU A 29 10.63 -4.55 -14.98
C GLU A 29 10.86 -5.26 -13.63
N PRO A 30 9.85 -5.32 -12.73
CA PRO A 30 8.62 -4.53 -12.68
C PRO A 30 8.80 -3.22 -11.88
N TYR A 31 8.25 -2.11 -12.37
CA TYR A 31 8.29 -0.81 -11.67
C TYR A 31 6.89 -0.24 -11.38
N LEU A 32 6.83 0.58 -10.34
CA LEU A 32 5.66 1.36 -9.94
C LEU A 32 5.70 2.73 -10.61
N SER A 33 4.53 3.28 -10.93
CA SER A 33 4.44 4.67 -11.35
C SER A 33 4.87 5.60 -10.18
N PRO A 34 5.42 6.79 -10.44
CA PRO A 34 5.71 7.76 -9.39
C PRO A 34 4.49 8.12 -8.54
N ASP A 35 3.29 8.10 -9.14
CA ASP A 35 2.04 8.37 -8.43
C ASP A 35 1.63 7.23 -7.50
N ASP A 36 1.83 5.98 -7.90
CA ASP A 36 1.63 4.83 -7.02
C ASP A 36 2.63 4.84 -5.85
N VAL A 37 3.88 5.25 -6.10
CA VAL A 37 4.87 5.42 -5.02
C VAL A 37 4.40 6.49 -4.03
N ARG A 38 3.95 7.65 -4.51
CA ARG A 38 3.41 8.72 -3.64
C ARG A 38 2.19 8.26 -2.86
N LYS A 39 1.30 7.51 -3.50
CA LYS A 39 0.11 6.91 -2.88
C LYS A 39 0.50 5.97 -1.74
N LEU A 40 1.45 5.07 -1.96
CA LEU A 40 1.94 4.15 -0.94
C LEU A 40 2.60 4.90 0.23
N GLU A 41 3.37 5.95 -0.05
CA GLU A 41 3.98 6.78 1.00
C GLU A 41 2.94 7.59 1.80
N ALA A 42 1.88 8.06 1.16
CA ALA A 42 0.77 8.71 1.85
C ALA A 42 0.07 7.74 2.81
N VAL A 43 -0.22 6.52 2.37
CA VAL A 43 -0.81 5.46 3.21
C VAL A 43 0.11 5.11 4.37
N ARG A 44 1.41 4.90 4.10
CA ARG A 44 2.41 4.62 5.15
C ARG A 44 2.42 5.69 6.21
N SER A 45 2.47 6.95 5.78
CA SER A 45 2.49 8.10 6.68
C SER A 45 1.20 8.25 7.49
N ALA A 46 0.05 7.97 6.88
CA ALA A 46 -1.25 8.00 7.56
C ALA A 46 -1.36 6.89 8.62
N LEU A 47 -1.00 5.65 8.28
CA LEU A 47 -1.01 4.53 9.21
C LEU A 47 -0.06 4.78 10.40
N ARG A 48 1.16 5.27 10.14
CA ARG A 48 2.13 5.59 11.20
C ARG A 48 1.63 6.65 12.18
N ARG A 49 0.83 7.62 11.71
CA ARG A 49 0.22 8.65 12.57
C ARG A 49 -1.08 8.18 13.24
N GLY A 50 -1.57 6.98 12.92
CA GLY A 50 -2.87 6.48 13.37
C GLY A 50 -4.07 7.12 12.67
N ASP A 51 -3.86 7.83 11.55
CA ASP A 51 -4.93 8.43 10.75
C ASP A 51 -5.51 7.38 9.77
N LEU A 52 -6.36 6.52 10.32
CA LEU A 52 -6.98 5.44 9.55
C LEU A 52 -8.00 5.96 8.53
N ALA A 53 -8.62 7.12 8.78
CA ALA A 53 -9.56 7.70 7.84
C ALA A 53 -8.86 8.13 6.55
N GLU A 54 -7.67 8.73 6.67
CA GLU A 54 -6.85 9.09 5.51
C GLU A 54 -6.35 7.87 4.75
N ALA A 55 -5.83 6.86 5.46
CA ALA A 55 -5.37 5.63 4.82
C ALA A 55 -6.51 4.88 4.10
N ALA A 56 -7.75 4.93 4.61
CA ALA A 56 -8.89 4.22 4.06
C ALA A 56 -9.38 4.78 2.72
N LYS A 57 -8.99 6.02 2.38
CA LYS A 57 -9.26 6.61 1.06
C LYS A 57 -8.54 5.86 -0.06
N TYR A 58 -7.43 5.21 0.26
CA TYR A 58 -6.54 4.60 -0.74
C TYR A 58 -6.66 3.08 -0.81
N GLY A 59 -7.30 2.44 0.17
CA GLY A 59 -7.31 0.98 0.27
C GLY A 59 -8.09 0.44 1.48
N ARG A 60 -8.12 -0.89 1.62
CA ARG A 60 -8.76 -1.56 2.75
C ARG A 60 -7.78 -1.65 3.91
N ILE A 61 -8.20 -1.21 5.10
CA ILE A 61 -7.38 -1.26 6.32
C ILE A 61 -7.72 -2.49 7.15
N PHE A 62 -6.69 -3.07 7.75
CA PHE A 62 -6.74 -4.18 8.68
C PHE A 62 -6.08 -3.79 9.99
N GLU A 63 -6.63 -4.26 11.10
CA GLU A 63 -5.93 -4.31 12.37
C GLU A 63 -5.22 -5.67 12.46
N LEU A 64 -3.91 -5.65 12.68
CA LEU A 64 -3.11 -6.86 12.77
C LEU A 64 -3.17 -7.42 14.19
N LYS A 65 -3.63 -8.67 14.28
CA LYS A 65 -3.68 -9.43 15.53
C LYS A 65 -2.79 -10.65 15.37
N PRO A 66 -1.74 -10.81 16.20
CA PRO A 66 -0.88 -11.99 16.13
C PRO A 66 -1.70 -13.24 16.44
N ILE A 67 -1.54 -14.27 15.62
CA ILE A 67 -2.25 -15.56 15.74
C ILE A 67 -1.49 -16.59 16.56
N SER A 68 -0.20 -16.37 16.78
CA SER A 68 0.67 -17.17 17.66
C SER A 68 1.78 -16.27 18.19
N THR A 69 2.25 -16.54 19.40
CA THR A 69 3.44 -15.91 20.02
C THR A 69 4.63 -16.84 19.88
#